data_AF-A0A1V4VR21-F1
#
_entry.id   AF-A0A1V4VR21-F1
#
_cell.length_a   1.000
_cell.length_b   1.000
_cell.length_c   1.000
_cell.angle_alpha   90.00
_cell.angle_beta   90.00
_cell.angle_gamma   90.00
#
_symmetry.space_group_name_H-M   'P 1'
#
loop_
_entity.id
_entity.type
_entity.pdbx_description
1 polymer ?
#
loop_
_entity_poly.entity_id
_entity_poly.type
_entity_poly.pdbx_seq_one_letter_code
_entity_poly.pdbx_strand_id
1 'polypeptide(L)'
;MNYDKPLLAAALGIASTIPYEITTRVLLFIGMGKYSFYELDSLIVSSNRPSEFLGFIVSSIVGGALAVILYYATKKIGKDYLVLKGIAISLLFGLILEVLFMATIEGKSIPLRPMSDYYTHAFGAVIFGITLGILFKIFLFKKPIFN
;
A
#
# COMPACT_ATOMS: atom_id res chain seq x y z
N MET A 1 3.42 -13.76 -25.11
CA MET A 1 3.91 -13.30 -23.79
C MET A 1 3.01 -12.20 -23.19
N ASN A 2 1.72 -12.45 -22.98
CA ASN A 2 0.79 -11.48 -22.36
C ASN A 2 0.49 -11.77 -20.88
N TYR A 3 0.99 -12.89 -20.34
CA TYR A 3 0.69 -13.38 -18.99
C TYR A 3 1.63 -12.82 -17.90
N ASP A 4 2.77 -12.22 -18.28
CA ASP A 4 3.77 -11.74 -17.30
C ASP A 4 3.45 -10.35 -16.76
N LYS A 5 2.58 -9.58 -17.42
CA LYS A 5 2.27 -8.20 -17.02
C LYS A 5 1.50 -8.09 -15.69
N PRO A 6 0.48 -8.92 -15.41
CA PRO A 6 -0.13 -8.97 -14.08
C PRO A 6 0.87 -9.40 -12.99
N LEU A 7 1.74 -10.37 -13.27
CA LEU A 7 2.75 -10.82 -12.31
C LEU A 7 3.76 -9.69 -12.03
N LEU A 8 4.23 -9.00 -13.07
CA LEU A 8 5.07 -7.83 -12.92
C LEU A 8 4.36 -6.72 -12.14
N ALA A 9 3.08 -6.45 -12.43
CA ALA A 9 2.28 -5.49 -11.66
C ALA A 9 2.25 -5.86 -10.18
N ALA A 10 2.00 -7.13 -9.84
CA ALA A 10 2.02 -7.61 -8.46
C ALA A 10 3.41 -7.40 -7.80
N ALA A 11 4.50 -7.75 -8.49
CA ALA A 11 5.86 -7.56 -7.99
C ALA A 11 6.19 -6.07 -7.74
N LEU A 12 5.74 -5.16 -8.62
CA LEU A 12 5.89 -3.71 -8.41
C LEU A 12 5.02 -3.20 -7.25
N GLY A 13 3.84 -3.81 -7.03
CA GLY A 13 3.00 -3.58 -5.86
C GLY A 13 3.70 -3.95 -4.56
N ILE A 14 4.29 -5.15 -4.51
CA ILE A 14 5.10 -5.62 -3.38
C ILE A 14 6.28 -4.67 -3.15
N ALA A 15 7.02 -4.30 -4.19
CA ALA A 15 8.14 -3.37 -4.07
C ALA A 15 7.70 -1.99 -3.53
N SER A 16 6.49 -1.56 -3.84
CA SER A 16 5.94 -0.28 -3.38
C SER A 16 5.58 -0.25 -1.90
N THR A 17 5.48 -1.41 -1.23
CA THR A 17 5.27 -1.46 0.23
C THR A 17 6.52 -1.06 0.99
N ILE A 18 7.71 -1.17 0.38
CA ILE A 18 8.98 -0.85 1.05
C ILE A 18 9.10 0.65 1.34
N PRO A 19 8.93 1.58 0.37
CA PRO A 19 8.95 3.01 0.68
C PRO A 19 7.82 3.45 1.61
N TYR A 20 6.67 2.79 1.53
CA TYR A 20 5.57 3.01 2.46
C TYR A 20 6.01 2.69 3.90
N GLU A 21 6.54 1.49 4.15
CA GLU A 21 7.02 1.08 5.47
C GLU A 21 8.15 1.98 5.99
N ILE A 22 9.11 2.33 5.14
CA ILE A 22 10.19 3.24 5.52
C ILE A 22 9.60 4.58 5.99
N THR A 23 8.61 5.10 5.28
CA THR A 23 7.97 6.37 5.62
C THR A 23 7.24 6.28 6.95
N THR A 24 6.42 5.24 7.16
CA THR A 24 5.67 5.11 8.42
C THR A 24 6.59 4.89 9.62
N ARG A 25 7.70 4.16 9.46
CA ARG A 25 8.72 4.05 10.52
C ARG A 25 9.38 5.37 10.87
N VAL A 26 9.67 6.21 9.88
CA VAL A 26 10.21 7.56 10.14
C VAL A 26 9.19 8.38 10.93
N LEU A 27 7.90 8.31 10.56
CA LEU A 27 6.82 9.00 11.28
C LEU A 27 6.64 8.48 12.71
N LEU A 28 6.78 7.17 12.92
CA LEU A 28 6.79 6.57 14.25
C LEU A 28 7.97 7.06 15.08
N PHE A 29 9.16 7.09 14.49
CA PHE A 29 10.39 7.53 15.17
C PHE A 29 10.28 8.97 15.69
N ILE A 30 9.58 9.84 14.97
CA ILE A 30 9.33 11.24 15.40
C ILE A 30 8.06 11.38 16.28
N GLY A 31 7.42 10.28 16.66
CA GLY A 31 6.28 10.25 17.57
C GLY A 31 4.91 10.57 16.95
N MET A 32 4.78 10.53 15.62
CA MET A 32 3.50 10.79 14.93
C MET A 32 2.59 9.55 14.82
N GLY A 33 3.09 8.35 15.09
CA GLY A 33 2.32 7.12 15.03
C GLY A 33 2.71 6.14 16.14
N LYS A 34 1.87 5.12 16.33
CA LYS A 34 2.07 4.02 17.27
C LYS A 34 2.49 2.74 16.56
N TYR A 35 1.99 2.50 15.35
CA TYR A 35 2.29 1.30 14.57
C TYR A 35 2.82 1.68 13.19
N SER A 36 3.87 1.00 12.74
CA SER A 36 4.27 1.06 11.34
C SER A 36 3.21 0.39 10.47
N PHE A 37 3.34 0.53 9.16
CA PHE A 37 2.38 -0.08 8.25
C PHE A 37 2.42 -1.61 8.37
N TYR A 38 3.62 -2.20 8.43
CA TYR A 38 3.77 -3.65 8.62
C TYR A 38 3.31 -4.10 10.00
N GLU A 39 3.60 -3.32 11.05
CA GLU A 39 3.10 -3.66 12.38
C GLU A 39 1.57 -3.69 12.40
N LEU A 40 0.89 -2.71 11.80
CA LEU A 40 -0.57 -2.70 11.71
C LEU A 40 -1.08 -3.89 10.88
N ASP A 41 -0.55 -4.10 9.67
CA ASP A 41 -0.96 -5.17 8.77
C ASP A 41 -0.84 -6.56 9.41
N SER A 42 0.18 -6.76 10.25
CA SER A 42 0.37 -8.03 10.95
C SER A 42 -0.77 -8.37 11.91
N LEU A 43 -1.46 -7.36 12.46
CA LEU A 43 -2.53 -7.54 13.42
C LEU A 43 -3.78 -8.15 12.79
N ILE A 44 -3.92 -8.12 11.46
CA ILE A 44 -4.96 -8.88 10.73
C ILE A 44 -4.86 -10.38 11.07
N VAL A 45 -3.64 -10.87 11.26
CA VAL A 45 -3.38 -12.30 11.49
C VAL A 45 -3.11 -12.58 12.98
N SER A 46 -2.35 -11.72 13.65
CA SER A 46 -1.91 -11.95 15.02
C SER A 46 -2.84 -11.39 16.10
N SER A 47 -3.80 -10.54 15.71
CA SER A 47 -4.79 -9.83 16.54
C SER A 47 -4.24 -8.86 17.58
N ASN A 48 -3.14 -9.18 18.27
CA ASN A 48 -2.58 -8.35 19.34
C ASN A 48 -1.05 -8.39 19.44
N ARG A 49 -0.35 -9.03 18.49
CA ARG A 49 1.11 -9.14 18.48
C ARG A 49 1.68 -8.53 17.21
N PRO A 50 2.06 -7.25 17.20
CA PRO A 50 2.64 -6.63 16.02
C PRO A 50 3.93 -7.36 15.64
N SER A 51 4.11 -7.64 14.35
CA SER A 51 5.27 -8.34 13.81
C SER A 51 5.58 -7.82 12.41
N GLU A 52 6.76 -7.24 12.25
CA GLU A 52 7.20 -6.64 10.99
C GLU A 52 7.28 -7.66 9.85
N PHE A 53 7.73 -8.89 10.16
CA PHE A 53 7.87 -9.95 9.16
C PHE A 53 6.50 -10.46 8.69
N LEU A 54 5.57 -10.68 9.63
CA LEU A 54 4.21 -11.08 9.29
C LEU A 54 3.49 -9.97 8.53
N GLY A 55 3.71 -8.73 8.96
CA GLY A 55 3.26 -7.53 8.29
C GLY A 55 3.71 -7.46 6.85
N PHE A 56 5.01 -7.61 6.60
CA PHE A 56 5.58 -7.63 5.24
C PHE A 56 4.89 -8.66 4.33
N ILE A 57 4.60 -9.87 4.84
CA ILE A 57 3.89 -10.90 4.06
C ILE A 57 2.46 -10.43 3.72
N VAL A 58 1.71 -9.94 4.72
CA VAL A 58 0.34 -9.46 4.53
C VAL A 58 0.32 -8.26 3.57
N SER A 59 1.17 -7.27 3.80
CA SER A 59 1.33 -6.09 2.95
C SER A 59 1.75 -6.47 1.53
N SER A 60 2.57 -7.49 1.33
CA SER A 60 2.95 -7.98 0.00
C SER A 60 1.75 -8.52 -0.76
N ILE A 61 0.89 -9.30 -0.09
CA ILE A 61 -0.34 -9.84 -0.68
C ILE A 61 -1.28 -8.70 -1.07
N VAL A 62 -1.51 -7.77 -0.14
CA VAL A 62 -2.41 -6.63 -0.32
C VAL A 62 -1.88 -5.68 -1.41
N GLY A 63 -0.62 -5.26 -1.32
CA GLY A 63 0.03 -4.36 -2.27
C GLY A 63 0.12 -4.97 -3.66
N GLY A 64 0.42 -6.26 -3.76
CA GLY A 64 0.40 -7.00 -5.02
C GLY A 64 -1.00 -7.05 -5.64
N ALA A 65 -2.02 -7.38 -4.85
CA ALA A 65 -3.41 -7.40 -5.31
C ALA A 65 -3.88 -6.01 -5.78
N LEU A 66 -3.59 -4.97 -5.02
CA LEU A 66 -3.93 -3.59 -5.34
C LEU A 66 -3.28 -3.14 -6.66
N ALA A 67 -2.01 -3.50 -6.88
CA ALA A 67 -1.30 -3.21 -8.12
C ALA A 67 -1.92 -3.94 -9.32
N VAL A 68 -2.32 -5.20 -9.16
CA VAL A 68 -3.03 -5.94 -10.22
C VAL A 68 -4.38 -5.28 -10.54
N ILE A 69 -5.14 -4.85 -9.54
CA ILE A 69 -6.39 -4.12 -9.73
C ILE A 69 -6.13 -2.83 -10.52
N LEU A 70 -5.14 -2.04 -10.13
CA LEU A 70 -4.76 -0.82 -10.84
C LEU A 70 -4.36 -1.11 -12.29
N TYR A 71 -3.57 -2.17 -12.52
CA TYR A 71 -3.16 -2.59 -13.87
C TYR A 71 -4.38 -2.86 -14.75
N TYR A 72 -5.37 -3.62 -14.28
CA TYR A 72 -6.58 -3.86 -15.06
C TYR A 72 -7.45 -2.60 -15.20
N ALA A 73 -7.52 -1.75 -14.18
CA ALA A 73 -8.23 -0.48 -14.26
C ALA A 73 -7.65 0.41 -15.38
N THR A 74 -6.33 0.52 -15.50
CA THR A 74 -5.67 1.33 -16.54
C THR A 74 -5.99 0.89 -17.97
N LYS A 75 -6.44 -0.36 -18.19
CA LYS A 75 -6.92 -0.81 -19.50
C LYS A 75 -8.26 -0.18 -19.89
N LYS A 76 -9.07 0.23 -18.90
CA LYS A 76 -10.39 0.85 -19.09
C LYS A 76 -10.32 2.38 -19.04
N ILE A 77 -9.60 2.94 -18.06
CA ILE A 77 -9.55 4.39 -17.80
C ILE A 77 -8.29 5.07 -18.35
N GLY A 78 -7.55 4.37 -19.21
CA GLY A 78 -6.30 4.84 -19.81
C GLY A 78 -5.10 4.83 -18.85
N LYS A 79 -3.94 5.18 -19.40
CA LYS A 79 -2.63 5.15 -18.71
C LYS A 79 -2.14 6.55 -18.32
N ASP A 80 -2.92 7.58 -18.56
CA ASP A 80 -2.55 8.95 -18.17
C ASP A 80 -2.62 9.10 -16.65
N TYR A 81 -1.80 9.99 -16.10
CA TYR A 81 -1.76 10.33 -14.67
C TYR A 81 -1.62 9.12 -13.72
N LEU A 82 -0.75 8.14 -14.06
CA LEU A 82 -0.55 6.92 -13.25
C LEU A 82 -0.25 7.19 -11.77
N VAL A 83 0.52 8.24 -11.47
CA VAL A 83 0.82 8.64 -10.09
C VAL A 83 -0.45 9.06 -9.36
N LEU A 84 -1.28 9.92 -9.95
CA LEU A 84 -2.56 10.33 -9.33
C LEU A 84 -3.52 9.15 -9.17
N LYS A 85 -3.58 8.25 -10.17
CA LYS A 85 -4.38 7.02 -10.07
C LYS A 85 -3.88 6.08 -8.97
N GLY A 86 -2.56 5.98 -8.83
CA GLY A 86 -1.90 5.23 -7.75
C GLY A 86 -2.25 5.79 -6.38
N ILE A 87 -2.17 7.11 -6.20
CA ILE A 87 -2.57 7.80 -4.95
C ILE A 87 -4.06 7.59 -4.66
N ALA A 88 -4.92 7.75 -5.67
CA ALA A 88 -6.37 7.62 -5.49
C ALA A 88 -6.75 6.20 -5.06
N ILE A 89 -6.20 5.17 -5.73
CA ILE A 89 -6.53 3.78 -5.40
C ILE A 89 -5.95 3.37 -4.05
N SER A 90 -4.75 3.84 -3.69
CA SER A 90 -4.13 3.52 -2.40
C SER A 90 -4.85 4.18 -1.24
N LEU A 91 -5.29 5.44 -1.37
CA LEU A 91 -6.10 6.10 -0.35
C LEU A 91 -7.47 5.46 -0.18
N LEU A 92 -8.16 5.12 -1.28
CA LEU A 92 -9.45 4.43 -1.23
C LEU A 92 -9.32 3.07 -0.55
N PHE A 93 -8.32 2.28 -0.95
CA PHE A 93 -8.11 0.96 -0.36
C PHE A 93 -7.62 1.06 1.09
N GLY A 94 -6.75 2.02 1.40
CA GLY A 94 -6.31 2.33 2.75
C GLY A 94 -7.47 2.68 3.67
N LEU A 95 -8.43 3.50 3.21
CA LEU A 95 -9.64 3.79 3.96
C LEU A 95 -10.48 2.54 4.24
N ILE A 96 -10.63 1.66 3.25
CA ILE A 96 -11.35 0.39 3.43
C ILE A 96 -10.66 -0.48 4.49
N LEU A 97 -9.33 -0.59 4.43
CA LEU A 97 -8.56 -1.34 5.42
C LEU A 97 -8.66 -0.72 6.81
N GLU A 98 -8.57 0.60 6.94
CA GLU A 98 -8.72 1.29 8.24
C GLU A 98 -10.10 1.02 8.86
N VAL A 99 -11.18 1.09 8.07
CA VAL A 99 -12.52 0.72 8.53
C VAL A 99 -12.56 -0.74 8.98
N LEU A 100 -11.89 -1.63 8.24
CA LEU A 100 -11.81 -3.05 8.59
C LEU A 100 -11.05 -3.24 9.92
N PHE A 101 -9.89 -2.59 10.11
CA PHE A 101 -9.12 -2.62 11.35
C PHE A 101 -9.93 -2.11 12.53
N MET A 102 -10.61 -0.98 12.38
CA MET A 102 -11.48 -0.42 13.42
C MET A 102 -12.63 -1.36 13.77
N ALA A 103 -13.19 -2.06 12.78
CA ALA A 103 -14.31 -2.96 13.01
C ALA A 103 -13.90 -4.30 13.64
N THR A 104 -12.68 -4.79 13.39
CA THR A 104 -12.28 -6.16 13.75
C THR A 104 -11.26 -6.22 14.89
N ILE A 105 -10.33 -5.28 14.98
CA ILE A 105 -9.14 -5.36 15.84
C ILE A 105 -9.10 -4.20 16.84
N GLU A 106 -9.28 -2.97 16.37
CA GLU A 106 -9.17 -1.78 17.21
C GLU A 106 -10.32 -1.69 18.23
N GLY A 107 -10.00 -1.37 19.48
CA GLY A 107 -10.96 -1.36 20.58
C GLY A 107 -11.41 -2.75 21.05
N LYS A 108 -10.96 -3.83 20.39
CA LYS A 108 -11.26 -5.22 20.75
C LYS A 108 -10.02 -5.99 21.20
N SER A 109 -9.01 -6.05 20.32
CA SER A 109 -7.76 -6.78 20.54
C SER A 109 -6.57 -5.85 20.81
N ILE A 110 -6.67 -4.59 20.37
CA ILE A 110 -5.72 -3.52 20.70
C ILE A 110 -6.49 -2.29 21.22
N PRO A 111 -5.86 -1.41 22.03
CA PRO A 111 -6.49 -0.15 22.44
C PRO A 111 -6.71 0.78 21.24
N LEU A 112 -7.65 1.72 21.39
CA LEU A 112 -7.89 2.77 20.42
C LEU A 112 -6.60 3.56 20.13
N ARG A 113 -6.37 3.84 18.85
CA ARG A 113 -5.18 4.52 18.34
C ARG A 113 -5.43 6.03 18.29
N PRO A 114 -4.40 6.84 18.51
CA PRO A 114 -4.53 8.29 18.39
C PRO A 114 -4.80 8.70 16.93
N MET A 115 -5.46 9.85 16.73
CA MET A 115 -5.75 10.36 15.38
C MET A 115 -4.51 10.49 14.48
N SER A 116 -3.34 10.74 15.08
CA SER A 116 -2.07 10.85 14.38
C SER A 116 -1.65 9.57 13.65
N ASP A 117 -2.07 8.40 14.13
CA ASP A 117 -1.77 7.10 13.52
C ASP A 117 -2.48 6.95 12.16
N TYR A 118 -3.75 7.37 12.09
CA TYR A 118 -4.51 7.38 10.84
C TYR A 118 -3.91 8.34 9.81
N TYR A 119 -3.41 9.50 10.24
CA TYR A 119 -2.70 10.42 9.35
C TYR A 119 -1.37 9.85 8.86
N THR A 120 -0.65 9.12 9.73
CA THR A 120 0.58 8.41 9.39
C THR A 120 0.32 7.38 8.29
N HIS A 121 -0.75 6.60 8.39
CA HIS A 121 -1.09 5.60 7.37
C HIS A 121 -1.66 6.22 6.10
N ALA A 122 -2.49 7.26 6.21
CA ALA A 122 -2.96 8.00 5.04
C ALA A 122 -1.79 8.59 4.25
N PHE A 123 -0.81 9.21 4.93
CA PHE A 123 0.38 9.75 4.29
C PHE A 123 1.23 8.65 3.66
N GLY A 124 1.45 7.54 4.36
CA GLY A 124 2.19 6.42 3.79
C GLY A 124 1.47 5.76 2.61
N ALA A 125 0.13 5.70 2.60
CA ALA A 125 -0.65 5.25 1.45
C ALA A 125 -0.45 6.17 0.23
N VAL A 126 -0.28 7.48 0.43
CA VAL A 126 0.13 8.40 -0.65
C VAL A 126 1.50 8.01 -1.19
N ILE A 127 2.48 7.74 -0.33
CA ILE A 127 3.83 7.31 -0.75
C ILE A 127 3.79 5.98 -1.53
N PHE A 128 2.99 5.01 -1.07
CA PHE A 128 2.75 3.77 -1.81
C PHE A 128 2.21 4.06 -3.21
N GLY A 129 1.16 4.89 -3.30
CA GLY A 129 0.51 5.24 -4.56
C GLY A 129 1.44 5.97 -5.54
N ILE A 130 2.26 6.89 -5.03
CA ILE A 130 3.31 7.57 -5.81
C ILE A 130 4.30 6.55 -6.36
N THR A 131 4.84 5.72 -5.48
CA THR A 131 5.85 4.71 -5.83
C THR A 131 5.31 3.77 -6.90
N LEU A 132 4.10 3.23 -6.69
CA LEU A 132 3.45 2.32 -7.61
C LEU A 132 3.23 2.96 -8.98
N GLY A 133 2.72 4.19 -9.02
CA GLY A 133 2.49 4.92 -10.26
C GLY A 133 3.77 5.21 -11.04
N ILE A 134 4.86 5.56 -10.34
CA ILE A 134 6.20 5.73 -10.94
C ILE A 134 6.71 4.41 -11.50
N LEU A 135 6.67 3.33 -10.70
CA LEU A 135 7.14 2.02 -11.12
C LEU A 135 6.36 1.48 -12.33
N PHE A 136 5.03 1.66 -12.36
CA PHE A 136 4.21 1.29 -13.52
C PHE A 136 4.62 2.07 -14.78
N LYS A 137 4.89 3.37 -14.64
CA LYS A 137 5.34 4.21 -15.76
C LYS A 137 6.69 3.74 -16.30
N ILE A 138 7.64 3.39 -15.43
CA ILE A 138 9.01 3.02 -15.80
C ILE A 138 9.11 1.60 -16.34
N PHE A 139 8.50 0.63 -15.65
CA PHE A 139 8.74 -0.79 -15.91
C PHE A 139 7.62 -1.46 -16.71
N LEU A 140 6.39 -0.96 -16.61
CA LEU A 140 5.22 -1.65 -17.17
C LEU A 140 4.67 -0.98 -18.43
N PHE A 141 4.77 0.35 -18.50
CA PHE A 141 4.22 1.15 -19.60
C PHE A 141 5.25 2.03 -20.32
N LYS A 142 6.55 1.70 -20.22
CA LYS A 142 7.63 2.42 -20.91
C LYS A 142 7.27 2.62 -22.39
N LYS A 143 7.22 3.87 -22.85
CA LYS A 143 7.09 4.17 -24.28
C LYS A 143 8.38 3.73 -24.98
N PRO A 144 8.33 3.04 -26.14
CA PRO A 144 9.51 2.79 -26.94
C PRO A 144 10.14 4.13 -27.37
N ILE A 145 11.48 4.19 -27.34
CA ILE A 145 12.27 5.42 -27.52
C ILE A 145 12.37 5.83 -29.01
N PHE A 146 11.85 5.02 -29.94
CA PHE A 146 11.88 5.32 -31.37
C PHE A 146 10.47 5.24 -31.95
N ASN A 147 9.95 6.40 -32.36
CA ASN A 147 8.91 6.59 -33.38
C ASN A 147 9.40 7.70 -34.29
#